data_AF-A0A9X1G630-F1
#
_entry.id   AF-A0A9X1G630-F1
#
_cell.length_a   1.000
_cell.length_b   1.000
_cell.length_c   1.000
_cell.angle_alpha   90.00
_cell.angle_beta   90.00
_cell.angle_gamma   90.00
#
_symmetry.space_group_name_H-M   'P 1'
#
loop_
_entity.id
_entity.type
_entity.pdbx_description
1 polymer ?
#
loop_
_entity_poly.entity_id
_entity_poly.type
_entity_poly.pdbx_seq_one_letter_code
_entity_poly.pdbx_strand_id
1 'polypeptide(L)'
;MCIQRPQQSKYSASRSGRHFIPGTLEPGRVNICHFRLLIAMGITGKKNMQDALEEVLVRGLTRREACERHGVSQSHFSVKYRRLQMVNQTVVRMYPYIESDIRMTE
;
A
#
# COMPACT_ATOMS: atom_id res chain seq x y z
N MET A 1 13.89 16.35 2.62
CA MET A 1 13.28 16.59 1.30
C MET A 1 13.42 15.32 0.48
N CYS A 2 12.34 14.58 0.26
CA CYS A 2 12.36 13.44 -0.66
C CYS A 2 11.80 13.93 -1.99
N ILE A 3 12.67 14.27 -2.93
CA ILE A 3 12.28 14.58 -4.30
C ILE A 3 12.25 13.25 -5.06
N GLN A 4 11.06 12.83 -5.50
CA GLN A 4 10.90 11.74 -6.45
C GLN A 4 9.90 12.16 -7.54
N ARG A 5 10.32 11.90 -8.78
CA ARG A 5 9.67 12.27 -10.05
C ARG A 5 8.24 11.69 -10.18
N PRO A 6 7.38 12.31 -11.02
CA PRO A 6 6.02 11.84 -11.25
C PRO A 6 6.02 10.56 -12.08
N GLN A 7 5.39 9.51 -11.56
CA GLN A 7 5.05 8.31 -12.32
C GLN A 7 3.69 8.53 -12.98
N GLN A 8 3.69 8.96 -14.25
CA GLN A 8 2.48 8.96 -15.08
C GLN A 8 2.15 7.53 -15.51
N SER A 9 1.23 6.88 -14.80
CA SER A 9 0.64 5.62 -15.26
C SER A 9 -0.54 5.90 -16.18
N LYS A 10 -0.30 5.80 -17.49
CA LYS A 10 -1.33 5.76 -18.53
C LYS A 10 -2.11 4.46 -18.39
N TYR A 11 -3.37 4.53 -17.96
CA TYR A 11 -4.27 3.37 -17.91
C TYR A 11 -4.60 2.91 -19.33
N SER A 12 -3.76 2.05 -19.91
CA SER A 12 -4.09 1.26 -21.09
C SER A 12 -4.71 -0.06 -20.63
N ALA A 13 -6.03 -0.17 -20.76
CA ALA A 13 -6.76 -1.40 -20.50
C ALA A 13 -6.38 -2.48 -21.51
N SER A 14 -5.77 -3.58 -21.04
CA SER A 14 -5.55 -4.79 -21.83
C SER A 14 -6.36 -5.93 -21.21
N ARG A 15 -7.23 -6.52 -22.05
CA ARG A 15 -8.23 -7.54 -21.70
C ARG A 15 -7.59 -8.86 -21.29
N SER A 16 -7.84 -9.30 -20.04
CA SER A 16 -7.96 -10.71 -19.65
C SER A 16 -8.71 -10.80 -18.31
N GLY A 17 -9.63 -11.75 -18.17
CA GLY A 17 -10.74 -11.77 -17.19
C GLY A 17 -10.36 -11.92 -15.71
N ARG A 18 -9.62 -10.97 -15.15
CA ARG A 18 -9.59 -10.68 -13.71
C ARG A 18 -9.95 -9.22 -13.55
N HIS A 19 -10.93 -8.93 -12.69
CA HIS A 19 -11.26 -7.54 -12.34
C HIS A 19 -9.98 -6.85 -11.87
N PHE A 20 -9.47 -5.89 -12.66
CA PHE A 20 -8.35 -5.06 -12.25
C PHE A 20 -8.79 -4.23 -11.05
N ILE A 21 -8.20 -4.48 -9.89
CA ILE A 21 -8.46 -3.69 -8.69
C ILE A 21 -7.38 -2.59 -8.62
N PRO A 22 -7.71 -1.34 -8.99
CA PRO A 22 -6.75 -0.24 -8.92
C PRO A 22 -6.28 -0.04 -7.48
N GLY A 23 -5.03 0.37 -7.30
CA GLY A 23 -4.45 0.54 -5.96
C GLY A 23 -4.04 -0.76 -5.29
N THR A 24 -3.72 -1.81 -6.05
CA THR A 24 -3.06 -2.98 -5.48
C THR A 24 -1.62 -2.63 -5.10
N LEU A 25 -1.24 -2.86 -3.84
CA LEU A 25 0.12 -2.70 -3.35
C LEU A 25 0.96 -3.90 -3.77
N GLU A 26 2.01 -3.64 -4.54
CA GLU A 26 2.99 -4.66 -4.94
C GLU A 26 4.13 -4.74 -3.92
N PRO A 27 4.51 -5.94 -3.44
CA PRO A 27 5.69 -6.13 -2.61
C PRO A 27 6.95 -5.52 -3.24
N GLY A 28 7.75 -4.84 -2.43
CA GLY A 28 8.98 -4.17 -2.86
C GLY A 28 8.80 -2.94 -3.75
N ARG A 29 7.55 -2.48 -3.99
CA ARG A 29 7.28 -1.31 -4.84
C ARG A 29 6.58 -0.16 -4.12
N VAL A 30 6.26 -0.32 -2.84
CA VAL A 30 5.59 0.73 -2.07
C VAL A 30 6.63 1.73 -1.57
N ASN A 31 6.46 3.00 -1.90
CA ASN A 31 7.30 4.08 -1.36
C ASN A 31 7.15 4.16 0.17
N ILE A 32 8.25 4.41 0.90
CA ILE A 32 8.23 4.46 2.36
C ILE A 32 7.30 5.54 2.94
N CYS A 33 7.21 6.71 2.30
CA CYS A 33 6.29 7.77 2.72
C CYS A 33 4.83 7.33 2.51
N HIS A 34 4.53 6.71 1.37
CA HIS A 34 3.21 6.15 1.10
C HIS A 34 2.85 5.07 2.14
N PHE A 35 3.77 4.14 2.43
CA PHE A 35 3.57 3.13 3.47
C PHE A 35 3.26 3.76 4.84
N ARG A 36 4.03 4.76 5.27
CA ARG A 36 3.82 5.46 6.55
C ARG A 36 2.45 6.12 6.63
N LEU A 37 1.97 6.73 5.55
CA LEU A 37 0.62 7.30 5.48
C LEU A 37 -0.44 6.21 5.63
N LEU A 38 -0.30 5.07 4.93
CA LEU A 38 -1.24 3.96 5.04
C LEU A 38 -1.30 3.37 6.46
N ILE A 39 -0.16 3.28 7.16
CA ILE A 39 -0.11 2.87 8.56
C ILE A 39 -0.87 3.87 9.45
N ALA A 40 -0.61 5.17 9.28
CA ALA A 40 -1.26 6.24 10.04
C ALA A 40 -2.79 6.26 9.87
N MET A 41 -3.29 5.91 8.68
CA MET A 41 -4.72 5.94 8.37
C MET A 41 -5.55 4.79 8.96
N GLY A 42 -4.95 3.73 9.50
CA GLY A 42 -5.79 2.70 10.11
C GLY A 42 -5.22 1.29 10.21
N ILE A 43 -3.90 1.12 10.13
CA ILE A 43 -3.27 -0.15 10.50
C ILE A 43 -2.58 0.05 11.85
N THR A 44 -3.42 0.18 12.87
CA THR A 44 -3.00 0.05 14.26
C THR A 44 -2.60 -1.40 14.49
N GLY A 45 -1.32 -1.59 14.75
CA GLY A 45 -0.70 -2.86 15.08
C GLY A 45 0.52 -2.61 15.94
N LYS A 46 0.98 -3.65 16.65
CA LYS A 46 2.26 -3.62 17.36
C LYS A 46 3.39 -3.28 16.38
N LYS A 47 4.47 -2.67 16.88
CA LYS A 47 5.61 -2.25 16.07
C LYS A 47 6.16 -3.37 15.18
N ASN A 48 6.28 -4.59 15.71
CA ASN A 48 6.77 -5.75 14.95
C ASN A 48 5.89 -6.10 13.72
N MET A 49 4.57 -5.91 13.79
CA MET A 49 3.68 -6.09 12.64
C MET A 49 3.90 -5.00 11.58
N GLN A 50 4.12 -3.75 12.01
CA GLN A 50 4.40 -2.66 11.08
C GLN A 50 5.74 -2.87 10.37
N ASP A 51 6.77 -3.27 11.11
CA ASP A 51 8.09 -3.57 10.58
C ASP A 51 8.04 -4.74 9.57
N ALA A 52 7.29 -5.81 9.89
CA ALA A 52 7.08 -6.92 8.96
C ALA A 52 6.36 -6.50 7.66
N LEU A 53 5.34 -5.65 7.77
CA LEU A 53 4.63 -5.12 6.59
C LEU A 53 5.53 -4.23 5.74
N GLU A 54 6.37 -3.40 6.38
CA GLU A 54 7.36 -2.56 5.71
C GLU A 54 8.38 -3.41 4.93
N GLU A 55 8.90 -4.47 5.55
CA GLU A 55 9.85 -5.38 4.89
C GLU A 55 9.27 -6.01 3.63
N VAL A 56 8.01 -6.42 3.65
CA VAL A 56 7.36 -7.00 2.47
C VAL A 56 7.06 -5.93 1.42
N LEU A 57 6.45 -4.83 1.81
CA LEU A 57 5.88 -3.86 0.87
C LEU A 57 6.88 -2.85 0.34
N VAL A 58 7.83 -2.45 1.17
CA VAL A 58 8.87 -1.45 0.83
C VAL A 58 10.16 -2.15 0.42
N ARG A 59 10.62 -3.15 1.20
CA ARG A 59 11.91 -3.81 0.96
C ARG A 59 11.83 -5.07 0.07
N GLY A 60 10.63 -5.59 -0.19
CA GLY A 60 10.42 -6.71 -1.10
C GLY A 60 10.75 -8.09 -0.55
N LEU A 61 10.85 -8.24 0.78
CA LEU A 61 11.04 -9.56 1.39
C LEU A 61 9.82 -10.44 1.18
N THR A 62 10.02 -11.75 1.24
CA THR A 62 8.89 -12.67 1.27
C THR A 62 8.13 -12.51 2.58
N ARG A 63 6.83 -12.82 2.55
CA ARG A 63 5.99 -12.78 3.77
C ARG A 63 6.54 -13.70 4.86
N ARG A 64 7.06 -14.86 4.47
CA ARG A 64 7.64 -15.84 5.39
C ARG A 64 8.82 -15.24 6.15
N GLU A 65 9.80 -14.70 5.43
CA GLU A 65 11.01 -14.12 6.04
C GLU A 65 10.68 -12.97 6.99
N ALA A 66 9.80 -12.04 6.56
CA ALA A 66 9.40 -10.91 7.39
C ALA A 66 8.64 -11.37 8.65
N CYS A 67 7.75 -12.37 8.53
CA CYS A 67 7.03 -12.92 9.66
C CYS A 67 7.97 -13.59 10.68
N GLU A 68 8.93 -14.39 10.20
CA GLU A 68 9.93 -15.07 11.03
C GLU A 68 10.82 -14.06 11.77
N ARG A 69 11.33 -13.04 11.07
CA ARG A 69 12.21 -11.99 11.67
C ARG A 69 11.54 -11.21 12.79
N HIS A 70 10.24 -10.96 12.67
CA HIS A 70 9.50 -10.08 13.58
C HIS A 70 8.60 -10.84 14.57
N GLY A 71 8.68 -12.18 14.58
CA GLY A 71 7.87 -13.02 15.47
C GLY A 71 6.37 -12.87 15.24
N VAL A 72 5.96 -12.68 13.99
CA VAL A 72 4.57 -12.46 13.58
C VAL A 72 4.04 -13.73 12.93
N SER A 73 2.82 -14.17 13.27
CA SER A 73 2.20 -15.30 12.57
C SER A 73 1.78 -14.89 11.16
N GLN A 74 1.98 -15.78 10.17
CA GLN A 74 1.61 -15.52 8.79
C GLN A 74 0.11 -15.28 8.60
N SER A 75 -0.74 -15.89 9.44
CA SER A 75 -2.19 -15.67 9.44
C SER A 75 -2.54 -14.25 9.88
N HIS A 76 -1.96 -13.77 10.98
CA HIS A 76 -2.18 -12.40 11.46
C HIS A 76 -1.61 -11.37 10.48
N PHE A 77 -0.43 -11.66 9.90
CA PHE A 77 0.15 -10.85 8.83
C PHE A 77 -0.80 -10.73 7.65
N SER A 78 -1.36 -11.85 7.18
CA SER A 78 -2.25 -11.88 6.00
C SER A 78 -3.51 -11.04 6.20
N VAL A 79 -4.08 -11.03 7.41
CA VAL A 79 -5.22 -10.18 7.76
C VAL A 79 -4.85 -8.70 7.67
N LYS A 80 -3.72 -8.30 8.27
CA LYS A 80 -3.26 -6.90 8.25
C LYS A 80 -2.84 -6.46 6.85
N TYR A 81 -2.16 -7.32 6.10
CA TYR A 81 -1.80 -7.09 4.69
C TYR A 81 -3.04 -6.85 3.82
N ARG A 82 -4.07 -7.70 3.95
CA ARG A 82 -5.34 -7.52 3.23
C ARG A 82 -6.03 -6.21 3.62
N ARG A 83 -6.02 -5.84 4.90
CA ARG A 83 -6.56 -4.55 5.35
C ARG A 83 -5.82 -3.38 4.69
N LEU A 84 -4.50 -3.46 4.55
CA LEU A 84 -3.70 -2.40 3.93
C LEU A 84 -4.03 -2.26 2.44
N GLN A 85 -4.21 -3.39 1.75
CA GLN A 85 -4.68 -3.42 0.37
C GLN A 85 -6.03 -2.72 0.24
N MET A 86 -7.02 -3.08 1.08
CA MET A 86 -8.34 -2.46 1.04
C MET A 86 -8.27 -0.95 1.30
N VAL A 87 -7.46 -0.51 2.27
CA VAL A 87 -7.26 0.92 2.55
C VAL A 87 -6.70 1.65 1.33
N ASN A 88 -5.64 1.14 0.71
CA ASN A 88 -5.05 1.79 -0.46
C ASN A 88 -6.02 1.81 -1.67
N GLN A 89 -6.74 0.72 -1.89
CA GLN A 89 -7.76 0.63 -2.96
C GLN A 89 -8.89 1.64 -2.72
N THR A 90 -9.30 1.83 -1.47
CA THR A 90 -10.29 2.86 -1.10
C THR A 90 -9.74 4.26 -1.36
N VAL A 91 -8.51 4.57 -0.95
CA VAL A 91 -7.89 5.88 -1.23
C VAL A 91 -7.84 6.18 -2.72
N VAL A 92 -7.41 5.22 -3.54
CA VAL A 92 -7.36 5.39 -5.00
C VAL A 92 -8.76 5.66 -5.59
N ARG A 93 -9.81 5.05 -5.04
CA ARG A 93 -11.19 5.32 -5.46
C ARG A 93 -11.73 6.66 -4.95
N MET A 94 -11.24 7.15 -3.83
CA MET A 94 -11.59 8.47 -3.29
C MET A 94 -10.86 9.60 -4.03
N TYR A 95 -9.70 9.32 -4.62
CA TYR A 95 -8.84 10.32 -5.27
C TYR A 95 -9.56 11.27 -6.22
N PRO A 96 -10.46 10.83 -7.13
CA PRO A 96 -11.16 11.75 -8.03
C PRO A 96 -12.01 12.81 -7.32
N TYR A 97 -12.52 12.51 -6.13
CA TYR A 97 -13.33 13.44 -5.32
C TYR A 97 -12.47 14.38 -4.48
N ILE A 98 -11.23 13.99 -4.17
CA ILE A 98 -10.29 14.82 -3.42
C ILE A 98 -9.52 15.75 -4.37
N GLU A 99 -9.17 15.26 -5.56
CA GLU A 99 -8.45 16.04 -6.57
C GLU A 99 -9.27 17.25 -7.03
N SER A 100 -10.59 17.12 -7.16
CA SER A 100 -11.47 18.25 -7.47
C SER A 100 -11.39 19.36 -6.44
N ASP A 101 -11.25 19.02 -5.16
CA ASP A 101 -11.21 20.00 -4.06
C ASP A 101 -9.87 20.74 -4.00
N ILE A 102 -8.76 20.05 -4.31
CA ILE A 102 -7.43 20.68 -4.37
C ILE A 102 -7.36 21.71 -5.50
N ARG A 103 -7.93 21.39 -6.67
CA ARG A 103 -7.92 22.28 -7.85
C ARG A 103 -8.83 23.50 -7.72
N MET A 104 -9.77 23.51 -6.77
CA MET A 104 -10.61 24.68 -6.46
C MET A 104 -9.96 25.68 -5.51
N THR A 105 -8.78 25.37 -4.98
CA THR A 105 -8.07 26.21 -4.00
C THR A 105 -6.93 27.03 -4.66
N GLU A 106 -6.81 26.97 -5.99
CA GLU A 106 -5.94 27.84 -6.81
C GLU A 106 -6.74 28.98 -7.49
#